data_AF-D4S2B0-F1
#
_entry.id   AF-D4S2B0-F1
#
_cell.length_a   1.000
_cell.length_b   1.000
_cell.length_c   1.000
_cell.angle_alpha   90.00
_cell.angle_beta   90.00
_cell.angle_gamma   90.00
#
_symmetry.space_group_name_H-M   'P 1'
#
loop_
_entity.id
_entity.type
_entity.pdbx_description
1 polymer ?
#
loop_
_entity_poly.entity_id
_entity_poly.type
_entity_poly.pdbx_seq_one_letter_code
_entity_poly.pdbx_strand_id
1 'polypeptide(L)'
;MADKDYKAFIVEGEAREPQVIDNISKVFFKHGNLKIITLPAGENIYMLWKKLKADDFDTDIIEVLRESNKKIREQLEGLSRDDFSEVFLFFDYDVHQTNLGKADDGDVINQMLESFDNETENGKLYISYPMVEALRDFEAGKCGNGDNCFVEISALAEYKNISSRNSLNPHFRDYNIDVWKEIVDVFLMRISCLLGNAEVISYEQYLDEANPHDIYICEQALAGNNKVFIISAFPEFLVDYFGIKLWRTCVKHAKNQLDICNCK
;
A
#
# COMPACT_ATOMS: atom_id res chain seq x y z
N MET A 1 -29.52 4.50 17.08
CA MET A 1 -28.61 3.37 16.82
C MET A 1 -27.21 3.92 16.99
N ALA A 2 -26.28 3.20 17.63
CA ALA A 2 -24.91 3.70 17.69
C ALA A 2 -24.40 3.78 16.25
N ASP A 3 -23.88 4.94 15.84
CA ASP A 3 -23.14 5.09 14.58
C ASP A 3 -22.01 4.06 14.61
N LYS A 4 -22.23 2.97 13.89
CA LYS A 4 -21.25 1.94 13.65
C LYS A 4 -20.40 2.46 12.50
N ASP A 5 -19.23 2.99 12.81
CA ASP A 5 -18.25 3.41 11.82
C ASP A 5 -17.21 2.29 11.72
N TYR A 6 -17.37 1.40 10.74
CA TYR A 6 -16.39 0.35 10.45
C TYR A 6 -15.57 0.69 9.21
N LYS A 7 -14.28 0.32 9.24
CA LYS A 7 -13.40 0.41 8.08
C LYS A 7 -12.85 -0.95 7.74
N ALA A 8 -13.00 -1.33 6.48
CA ALA A 8 -12.48 -2.59 5.97
C ALA A 8 -11.06 -2.38 5.41
N PHE A 9 -10.13 -3.20 5.88
CA PHE A 9 -8.78 -3.29 5.31
C PHE A 9 -8.65 -4.66 4.68
N ILE A 10 -8.83 -4.74 3.37
CA ILE A 10 -8.71 -5.98 2.61
C ILE A 10 -7.24 -6.16 2.24
N VAL A 11 -6.67 -7.32 2.57
CA VAL A 11 -5.25 -7.61 2.36
C VAL A 11 -5.07 -8.95 1.67
N GLU A 12 -3.99 -9.13 0.91
CA GLU A 12 -3.70 -10.40 0.24
C GLU A 12 -3.40 -11.53 1.23
N GLY A 13 -2.43 -11.33 2.13
CA GLY A 13 -1.93 -12.34 3.05
C GLY A 13 -2.63 -12.43 4.41
N GLU A 14 -2.65 -13.64 5.00
CA GLU A 14 -3.28 -13.89 6.31
C GLU A 14 -2.39 -13.51 7.52
N ALA A 15 -1.11 -13.16 7.30
CA ALA A 15 -0.12 -13.17 8.39
C ALA A 15 0.61 -11.84 8.64
N ARG A 16 1.19 -11.21 7.62
CA ARG A 16 2.10 -10.06 7.85
C ARG A 16 1.34 -8.74 7.79
N GLU A 17 0.56 -8.55 6.75
CA GLU A 17 -0.28 -7.39 6.49
C GLU A 17 -1.26 -7.15 7.65
N PRO A 18 -1.95 -8.18 8.20
CA PRO A 18 -2.78 -7.97 9.39
C PRO A 18 -2.02 -7.46 10.61
N GLN A 19 -0.74 -7.81 10.78
CA GLN A 19 0.08 -7.26 11.88
C GLN A 19 0.44 -5.80 11.66
N VAL A 20 0.67 -5.40 10.41
CA VAL A 20 0.90 -4.00 10.05
C VAL A 20 -0.38 -3.19 10.29
N ILE A 21 -1.55 -3.67 9.82
CA ILE A 21 -2.83 -3.00 10.03
C ILE A 21 -3.21 -2.91 11.51
N ASP A 22 -2.99 -3.96 12.30
CA ASP A 22 -3.19 -3.93 13.76
C ASP A 22 -2.31 -2.86 14.42
N ASN A 23 -1.05 -2.73 14.00
CA ASN A 23 -0.18 -1.67 14.51
C ASN A 23 -0.63 -0.27 14.06
N ILE A 24 -1.00 -0.09 12.79
CA ILE A 24 -1.57 1.18 12.28
C ILE A 24 -2.81 1.57 13.09
N SER A 25 -3.73 0.63 13.31
CA SER A 25 -4.92 0.82 14.14
C SER A 25 -4.53 1.29 15.55
N LYS A 26 -3.58 0.59 16.17
CA LYS A 26 -3.07 0.93 17.50
C LYS A 26 -2.36 2.27 17.56
N VAL A 27 -1.67 2.73 16.52
CA VAL A 27 -0.88 3.98 16.58
C VAL A 27 -1.71 5.20 16.17
N PHE A 28 -2.46 5.07 15.08
CA PHE A 28 -3.11 6.20 14.41
C PHE A 28 -4.61 6.32 14.71
N PHE A 29 -5.28 5.21 15.02
CA PHE A 29 -6.74 5.17 15.22
C PHE A 29 -7.14 4.99 16.70
N LYS A 30 -6.27 5.38 17.64
CA LYS A 30 -6.53 5.27 19.10
C LYS A 30 -7.77 6.03 19.59
N HIS A 31 -8.20 7.05 18.87
CA HIS A 31 -9.18 8.02 19.34
C HIS A 31 -10.35 8.07 18.35
N GLY A 32 -11.50 7.55 18.76
CA GLY A 32 -12.74 7.58 17.97
C GLY A 32 -13.64 6.39 18.28
N ASN A 33 -14.91 6.48 17.86
CA ASN A 33 -15.85 5.35 17.88
C ASN A 33 -15.74 4.50 16.61
N LEU A 34 -14.52 4.39 16.09
CA LEU A 34 -14.19 3.73 14.84
C LEU A 34 -13.71 2.30 15.11
N LYS A 35 -14.09 1.35 14.25
CA LYS A 35 -13.57 -0.02 14.28
C LYS A 35 -12.95 -0.42 12.96
N ILE A 36 -11.68 -0.84 13.01
CA ILE A 36 -10.98 -1.42 11.86
C ILE A 36 -11.22 -2.93 11.85
N ILE A 37 -11.58 -3.47 10.69
CA ILE A 37 -11.70 -4.91 10.42
C ILE A 37 -10.76 -5.23 9.26
N THR A 38 -9.72 -6.02 9.54
CA THR A 38 -8.83 -6.56 8.50
C THR A 38 -9.42 -7.83 7.91
N LEU A 39 -9.51 -7.91 6.59
CA LEU A 39 -10.10 -9.02 5.84
C LEU A 39 -9.04 -9.61 4.89
N PRO A 40 -8.35 -10.70 5.29
CA PRO A 40 -7.43 -11.40 4.40
C PRO A 40 -8.20 -12.11 3.28
N ALA A 41 -8.05 -11.64 2.04
CA ALA A 41 -8.74 -12.19 0.88
C ALA A 41 -8.31 -13.65 0.62
N GLY A 42 -7.02 -13.94 0.79
CA GLY A 42 -6.45 -15.27 0.53
C GLY A 42 -6.34 -15.61 -0.97
N GLU A 43 -6.63 -14.63 -1.83
CA GLU A 43 -6.47 -14.67 -3.29
C GLU A 43 -5.89 -13.32 -3.76
N ASN A 44 -5.29 -13.27 -4.94
CA ASN A 44 -4.75 -12.02 -5.49
C ASN A 44 -5.86 -11.09 -5.98
N ILE A 45 -5.56 -9.78 -6.06
CA ILE A 45 -6.52 -8.74 -6.45
C ILE A 45 -7.19 -8.99 -7.80
N TYR A 46 -6.47 -9.62 -8.74
CA TYR A 46 -6.97 -9.84 -10.09
C TYR A 46 -8.16 -10.81 -10.14
N MET A 47 -8.16 -11.84 -9.30
CA MET A 47 -9.29 -12.77 -9.21
C MET A 47 -10.53 -12.07 -8.67
N LEU A 48 -10.34 -11.23 -7.64
CA LEU A 48 -11.39 -10.43 -7.04
C LEU A 48 -11.96 -9.41 -8.02
N TRP A 49 -11.09 -8.63 -8.67
CA TRP A 49 -11.48 -7.64 -9.66
C TRP A 49 -12.21 -8.25 -10.86
N LYS A 50 -11.75 -9.39 -11.39
CA LYS A 50 -12.46 -10.10 -12.47
C LYS A 50 -13.87 -10.48 -12.08
N LYS A 51 -14.06 -10.98 -10.85
CA LYS A 51 -15.38 -11.37 -10.36
C LYS A 51 -16.31 -10.16 -10.27
N LEU A 52 -15.81 -9.04 -9.73
CA LEU A 52 -16.55 -7.79 -9.63
C LEU A 52 -16.88 -7.21 -11.01
N LYS A 53 -15.89 -7.14 -11.91
CA LYS A 53 -16.05 -6.64 -13.28
C LYS A 53 -17.03 -7.48 -14.11
N ALA A 54 -17.07 -8.80 -13.91
CA ALA A 54 -18.00 -9.67 -14.63
C ALA A 54 -19.47 -9.40 -14.29
N ASP A 55 -19.72 -8.76 -13.14
CA ASP A 55 -21.03 -8.34 -12.66
C ASP A 55 -21.18 -6.80 -12.69
N ASP A 56 -20.36 -6.11 -13.50
CA ASP A 56 -20.36 -4.64 -13.63
C ASP A 56 -20.25 -3.88 -12.28
N PHE A 57 -19.58 -4.49 -11.30
CA PHE A 57 -19.47 -3.99 -9.92
C PHE A 57 -20.81 -3.81 -9.18
N ASP A 58 -21.89 -4.47 -9.62
CA ASP A 58 -23.18 -4.46 -8.93
C ASP A 58 -23.09 -5.10 -7.53
N THR A 59 -22.24 -6.12 -7.37
CA THR A 59 -21.98 -6.76 -6.09
C THR A 59 -20.82 -6.08 -5.35
N ASP A 60 -21.05 -5.73 -4.08
CA ASP A 60 -20.02 -5.14 -3.22
C ASP A 60 -18.89 -6.12 -2.85
N ILE A 61 -17.66 -5.61 -2.78
CA ILE A 61 -16.45 -6.37 -2.47
C ILE A 61 -16.48 -7.08 -1.10
N ILE A 62 -17.09 -6.49 -0.07
CA ILE A 62 -17.25 -7.10 1.25
C ILE A 62 -18.17 -8.31 1.14
N GLU A 63 -19.26 -8.20 0.37
CA GLU A 63 -20.18 -9.31 0.15
C GLU A 63 -19.54 -10.42 -0.69
N VAL A 64 -18.75 -10.06 -1.72
CA VAL A 64 -17.95 -11.03 -2.48
C VAL A 64 -17.02 -11.84 -1.56
N LEU A 65 -16.32 -11.17 -0.64
CA LEU A 65 -15.42 -11.82 0.33
C LEU A 65 -16.19 -12.66 1.37
N ARG A 66 -17.34 -12.17 1.83
CA ARG A 66 -18.24 -12.89 2.75
C ARG A 66 -18.73 -14.19 2.13
N GLU A 67 -18.97 -14.22 0.83
CA GLU A 67 -19.39 -15.40 0.10
C GLU A 67 -18.24 -16.38 -0.17
N SER A 68 -17.06 -15.88 -0.53
CA SER A 68 -15.91 -16.70 -0.93
C SER A 68 -15.12 -17.29 0.24
N ASN A 69 -15.15 -16.65 1.42
CA ASN A 69 -14.31 -17.05 2.55
C ASN A 69 -15.09 -17.26 3.85
N LYS A 70 -15.08 -18.49 4.37
CA LYS A 70 -15.79 -18.87 5.59
C LYS A 70 -15.30 -18.09 6.83
N LYS A 71 -13.99 -17.86 6.97
CA LYS A 71 -13.45 -17.11 8.12
C LYS A 71 -13.92 -15.66 8.08
N ILE A 72 -13.91 -15.04 6.90
CA ILE A 72 -14.41 -13.67 6.71
C ILE A 72 -15.91 -13.61 7.03
N ARG A 73 -16.70 -14.59 6.58
CA ARG A 73 -18.12 -14.67 6.92
C ARG A 73 -18.37 -14.70 8.43
N GLU A 74 -17.61 -15.50 9.16
CA GLU A 74 -17.69 -15.58 10.62
C GLU A 74 -17.25 -14.26 11.28
N GLN A 75 -16.21 -13.61 10.76
CA GLN A 75 -15.75 -12.31 11.25
C GLN A 75 -16.75 -11.16 11.02
N LEU A 76 -17.54 -11.25 9.95
CA LEU A 76 -18.55 -10.26 9.56
C LEU A 76 -19.96 -10.59 10.10
N GLU A 77 -20.09 -11.55 11.02
CA GLU A 77 -21.37 -11.93 11.59
C GLU A 77 -22.05 -10.73 12.29
N GLY A 78 -23.31 -10.45 11.92
CA GLY A 78 -24.08 -9.33 12.46
C GLY A 78 -23.70 -7.94 11.90
N LEU A 79 -22.85 -7.90 10.86
CA LEU A 79 -22.53 -6.69 10.10
C LEU A 79 -23.05 -6.78 8.67
N SER A 80 -23.59 -5.70 8.12
CA SER A 80 -23.90 -5.54 6.69
C SER A 80 -22.87 -4.63 6.01
N ARG A 81 -22.89 -4.54 4.67
CA ARG A 81 -22.06 -3.57 3.93
C ARG A 81 -22.28 -2.12 4.43
N ASP A 82 -23.51 -1.75 4.75
CA ASP A 82 -23.84 -0.39 5.23
C ASP A 82 -23.18 -0.02 6.57
N ASP A 83 -22.67 -1.00 7.33
CA ASP A 83 -21.90 -0.70 8.55
C ASP A 83 -20.47 -0.19 8.24
N PHE A 84 -19.99 -0.33 6.99
CA PHE A 84 -18.65 0.07 6.56
C PHE A 84 -18.68 1.43 5.85
N SER A 85 -17.94 2.39 6.38
CA SER A 85 -17.82 3.74 5.79
C SER A 85 -16.72 3.82 4.73
N GLU A 86 -15.63 3.08 4.92
CA GLU A 86 -14.46 3.11 4.03
C GLU A 86 -13.90 1.69 3.82
N VAL A 87 -13.42 1.42 2.60
CA VAL A 87 -12.77 0.18 2.19
C VAL A 87 -11.41 0.48 1.57
N PHE A 88 -10.36 -0.09 2.12
CA PHE A 88 -8.99 0.02 1.63
C PHE A 88 -8.46 -1.36 1.24
N LEU A 89 -7.84 -1.47 0.08
CA LEU A 89 -7.32 -2.70 -0.48
C LEU A 89 -5.79 -2.62 -0.55
N PHE A 90 -5.07 -3.57 0.05
CA PHE A 90 -3.61 -3.67 0.02
C PHE A 90 -3.19 -4.99 -0.59
N PHE A 91 -2.61 -4.95 -1.79
CA PHE A 91 -2.21 -6.14 -2.54
C PHE A 91 -0.79 -6.01 -3.09
N ASP A 92 -0.07 -7.13 -3.13
CA ASP A 92 1.26 -7.16 -3.75
C ASP A 92 1.08 -7.05 -5.27
N TYR A 93 1.92 -6.23 -5.91
CA TYR A 93 2.03 -6.22 -7.38
C TYR A 93 2.70 -7.52 -7.87
N ASP A 94 1.96 -8.35 -8.61
CA ASP A 94 2.49 -9.58 -9.22
C ASP A 94 3.04 -9.32 -10.63
N VAL A 95 4.36 -9.13 -10.72
CA VAL A 95 5.07 -8.90 -11.99
C VAL A 95 5.05 -10.13 -12.93
N HIS A 96 4.69 -11.31 -12.42
CA HIS A 96 4.65 -12.56 -13.18
C HIS A 96 3.22 -13.00 -13.54
N GLN A 97 2.24 -12.10 -13.42
CA GLN A 97 0.83 -12.39 -13.64
C GLN A 97 0.57 -13.07 -15.00
N THR A 98 0.27 -14.37 -14.97
CA THR A 98 -0.17 -15.18 -16.13
C THR A 98 -1.64 -15.61 -16.01
N ASN A 99 -2.30 -15.23 -14.93
CA ASN A 99 -3.69 -15.59 -14.59
C ASN A 99 -4.73 -14.90 -15.50
N LEU A 100 -4.30 -13.90 -16.26
CA LEU A 100 -5.09 -13.25 -17.31
C LEU A 100 -4.78 -13.99 -18.61
N GLY A 101 -5.77 -14.70 -19.15
CA GLY A 101 -5.62 -15.30 -20.48
C GLY A 101 -5.29 -14.23 -21.53
N LYS A 102 -4.78 -14.64 -22.69
CA LYS A 102 -4.37 -13.77 -23.83
C LYS A 102 -5.49 -12.86 -24.42
N ALA A 103 -6.63 -12.74 -23.76
CA ALA A 103 -7.79 -11.97 -24.20
C ALA A 103 -7.91 -10.60 -23.51
N ASP A 104 -7.20 -10.37 -22.40
CA ASP A 104 -7.06 -9.04 -21.77
C ASP A 104 -5.75 -8.40 -22.24
N ASP A 105 -5.75 -7.85 -23.45
CA ASP A 105 -4.60 -7.18 -24.09
C ASP A 105 -4.32 -5.76 -23.54
N GLY A 106 -5.06 -5.32 -22.50
CA GLY A 106 -4.88 -4.02 -21.85
C GLY A 106 -4.10 -4.11 -20.55
N ASP A 107 -3.53 -2.99 -20.08
CA ASP A 107 -2.95 -2.90 -18.74
C ASP A 107 -4.06 -3.11 -17.69
N VAL A 108 -4.12 -4.31 -17.12
CA VAL A 108 -5.15 -4.70 -16.15
C VAL A 108 -4.94 -4.01 -14.82
N ILE A 109 -3.69 -3.71 -14.43
CA ILE A 109 -3.44 -2.94 -13.21
C ILE A 109 -4.02 -1.55 -13.35
N ASN A 110 -3.78 -0.90 -14.49
CA ASN A 110 -4.34 0.41 -14.78
C ASN A 110 -5.87 0.41 -14.61
N GLN A 111 -6.57 -0.58 -15.17
CA GLN A 111 -8.01 -0.69 -15.02
C GLN A 111 -8.44 -1.00 -13.58
N MET A 112 -7.66 -1.77 -12.81
CA MET A 112 -7.93 -2.02 -11.40
C MET A 112 -7.81 -0.74 -10.57
N LEU A 113 -6.77 0.05 -10.80
CA LEU A 113 -6.56 1.33 -10.13
C LEU A 113 -7.65 2.36 -10.48
N GLU A 114 -8.17 2.33 -11.72
CA GLU A 114 -9.34 3.11 -12.11
C GLU A 114 -10.65 2.60 -11.47
N SER A 115 -10.78 1.29 -11.25
CA SER A 115 -11.99 0.70 -10.64
C SER A 115 -12.05 0.90 -9.12
N PHE A 116 -10.88 1.05 -8.48
CA PHE A 116 -10.69 1.13 -7.04
C PHE A 116 -9.96 2.42 -6.65
N ASP A 117 -10.51 3.56 -7.03
CA ASP A 117 -9.87 4.88 -6.88
C ASP A 117 -10.23 5.60 -5.57
N ASN A 118 -11.33 5.22 -4.93
CA ASN A 118 -11.85 5.88 -3.73
C ASN A 118 -12.40 4.91 -2.68
N GLU A 119 -12.23 5.27 -1.41
CA GLU A 119 -12.52 4.40 -0.27
C GLU A 119 -14.01 4.22 0.02
N THR A 120 -14.89 5.07 -0.51
CA THR A 120 -16.32 5.08 -0.17
C THR A 120 -17.19 4.26 -1.12
N GLU A 121 -16.72 4.02 -2.36
CA GLU A 121 -17.44 3.26 -3.38
C GLU A 121 -16.94 1.81 -3.44
N ASN A 122 -16.22 1.44 -4.50
CA ASN A 122 -15.64 0.10 -4.70
C ASN A 122 -14.45 -0.18 -3.76
N GLY A 123 -13.94 0.85 -3.09
CA GLY A 123 -12.77 0.83 -2.23
C GLY A 123 -11.53 1.36 -2.94
N LYS A 124 -10.53 1.81 -2.16
CA LYS A 124 -9.30 2.40 -2.68
C LYS A 124 -8.16 1.37 -2.68
N LEU A 125 -7.58 1.14 -3.85
CA LEU A 125 -6.49 0.19 -4.05
C LEU A 125 -5.12 0.84 -3.86
N TYR A 126 -4.36 0.23 -2.97
CA TYR A 126 -2.95 0.47 -2.73
C TYR A 126 -2.17 -0.77 -3.17
N ILE A 127 -1.42 -0.63 -4.26
CA ILE A 127 -0.65 -1.72 -4.86
C ILE A 127 0.82 -1.35 -4.86
N SER A 128 1.67 -2.26 -4.38
CA SER A 128 3.13 -2.07 -4.43
C SER A 128 3.80 -3.43 -4.33
N TYR A 129 4.99 -3.58 -4.91
CA TYR A 129 5.83 -4.74 -4.64
C TYR A 129 7.29 -4.38 -4.81
N PRO A 130 8.13 -4.55 -3.78
CA PRO A 130 7.87 -5.28 -2.54
C PRO A 130 7.16 -4.46 -1.43
N MET A 131 5.97 -4.87 -0.95
CA MET A 131 5.18 -4.05 0.00
C MET A 131 5.67 -4.13 1.45
N VAL A 132 5.54 -5.30 2.09
CA VAL A 132 5.87 -5.49 3.52
C VAL A 132 7.37 -5.44 3.74
N GLU A 133 8.15 -5.92 2.77
CA GLU A 133 9.60 -5.86 2.84
C GLU A 133 10.11 -4.42 2.76
N ALA A 134 9.59 -3.57 1.85
CA ALA A 134 9.99 -2.16 1.79
C ALA A 134 9.63 -1.40 3.06
N LEU A 135 8.54 -1.78 3.75
CA LEU A 135 8.13 -1.16 5.02
C LEU A 135 9.17 -1.31 6.14
N ARG A 136 9.91 -2.42 6.15
CA ARG A 136 10.97 -2.68 7.14
C ARG A 136 12.37 -2.38 6.62
N ASP A 137 12.52 -2.16 5.32
CA ASP A 137 13.80 -1.82 4.71
C ASP A 137 13.92 -0.30 4.57
N PHE A 138 14.16 0.37 5.69
CA PHE A 138 14.39 1.82 5.73
C PHE A 138 15.51 2.16 6.71
N GLU A 139 16.19 3.27 6.42
CA GLU A 139 17.13 3.94 7.32
C GLU A 139 16.75 5.41 7.39
N ALA A 140 16.59 5.95 8.60
CA ALA A 140 16.14 7.33 8.80
C ALA A 140 17.02 8.33 8.04
N GLY A 141 16.37 9.23 7.28
CA GLY A 141 17.05 10.27 6.51
C GLY A 141 17.77 9.80 5.24
N LYS A 142 17.54 8.55 4.80
CA LYS A 142 18.07 8.03 3.53
C LYS A 142 16.96 7.41 2.69
N CYS A 143 16.82 7.85 1.45
CA CYS A 143 15.89 7.25 0.48
C CYS A 143 16.36 5.88 -0.01
N GLY A 144 17.67 5.67 -0.06
CA GLY A 144 18.34 4.46 -0.54
C GLY A 144 19.87 4.63 -0.50
N ASN A 145 20.59 3.63 -0.99
CA ASN A 145 22.06 3.60 -1.04
C ASN A 145 22.56 3.49 -2.51
N GLY A 146 22.06 4.34 -3.41
CA GLY A 146 22.40 4.33 -4.85
C GLY A 146 21.43 3.51 -5.68
N ASP A 147 21.94 2.51 -6.41
CA ASP A 147 21.13 1.60 -7.24
C ASP A 147 20.07 0.80 -6.43
N ASN A 148 20.12 0.89 -5.10
CA ASN A 148 19.23 0.20 -4.15
C ASN A 148 17.83 0.80 -4.02
N CYS A 149 17.41 1.76 -4.86
CA CYS A 149 16.01 2.17 -4.93
C CYS A 149 15.16 1.21 -5.75
N PHE A 150 15.81 0.36 -6.55
CA PHE A 150 15.17 -0.70 -7.32
C PHE A 150 15.71 -2.06 -6.91
N VAL A 151 14.91 -3.09 -7.14
CA VAL A 151 15.35 -4.49 -7.09
C VAL A 151 15.00 -5.17 -8.41
N GLU A 152 15.96 -5.90 -8.98
CA GLU A 152 15.70 -6.75 -10.14
C GLU A 152 14.69 -7.84 -9.77
N ILE A 153 13.77 -8.16 -10.67
CA ILE A 153 12.74 -9.18 -10.42
C ILE A 153 13.38 -10.52 -10.03
N SER A 154 14.49 -10.88 -10.68
CA SER A 154 15.25 -12.10 -10.38
C SER A 154 15.87 -12.13 -8.98
N ALA A 155 16.08 -10.97 -8.36
CA ALA A 155 16.69 -10.82 -7.03
C ALA A 155 15.64 -10.63 -5.92
N LEU A 156 14.34 -10.56 -6.24
CA LEU A 156 13.28 -10.33 -5.25
C LEU A 156 13.24 -11.37 -4.12
N ALA A 157 13.46 -12.65 -4.45
CA ALA A 157 13.51 -13.70 -3.45
C ALA A 157 14.65 -13.50 -2.44
N GLU A 158 15.80 -13.01 -2.91
CA GLU A 158 16.93 -12.65 -2.07
C GLU A 158 16.62 -11.40 -1.23
N TYR A 159 16.03 -10.38 -1.84
CA TYR A 159 15.61 -9.16 -1.15
C TYR A 159 14.62 -9.43 0.00
N LYS A 160 13.65 -10.35 -0.19
CA LYS A 160 12.74 -10.80 0.88
C LYS A 160 13.49 -11.39 2.08
N ASN A 161 14.59 -12.10 1.83
CA ASN A 161 15.43 -12.65 2.88
C ASN A 161 16.27 -11.57 3.56
N ILE A 162 16.89 -10.67 2.80
CA ILE A 162 17.74 -9.58 3.33
C ILE A 162 16.91 -8.64 4.21
N SER A 163 15.78 -8.17 3.71
CA SER A 163 14.88 -7.29 4.46
C SER A 163 14.38 -7.92 5.77
N SER A 164 14.28 -9.25 5.84
CA SER A 164 13.90 -9.96 7.08
C SER A 164 15.01 -10.03 8.13
N ARG A 165 16.26 -9.88 7.68
CA ARG A 165 17.47 -9.98 8.52
C ARG A 165 18.05 -8.63 8.89
N ASN A 166 17.62 -7.55 8.22
CA ASN A 166 17.99 -6.19 8.59
C ASN A 166 17.49 -5.89 10.00
N SER A 167 18.40 -5.96 10.95
CA SER A 167 18.17 -5.84 12.40
C SER A 167 17.96 -4.40 12.87
N LEU A 168 17.92 -3.45 11.94
CA LEU A 168 17.80 -2.02 12.26
C LEU A 168 16.40 -1.68 12.76
N ASN A 169 15.39 -2.45 12.38
CA ASN A 169 14.00 -2.10 12.64
C ASN A 169 13.31 -3.09 13.58
N PRO A 170 12.48 -2.58 14.52
CA PRO A 170 11.73 -3.41 15.45
C PRO A 170 10.71 -4.30 14.73
N HIS A 171 10.11 -5.28 15.43
CA HIS A 171 8.98 -6.01 14.85
C HIS A 171 7.81 -5.05 14.58
N PHE A 172 7.01 -5.29 13.53
CA PHE A 172 5.88 -4.41 13.15
C PHE A 172 4.98 -4.04 14.33
N ARG A 173 4.79 -4.97 15.28
CA ARG A 173 3.97 -4.77 16.49
C ARG A 173 4.51 -3.70 17.42
N ASP A 174 5.81 -3.44 17.38
CA ASP A 174 6.53 -2.52 18.24
C ASP A 174 6.75 -1.14 17.59
N TYR A 175 6.26 -0.94 16.36
CA TYR A 175 6.31 0.37 15.70
C TYR A 175 5.50 1.37 16.51
N ASN A 176 6.14 2.45 16.91
CA ASN A 176 5.52 3.59 17.57
C ASN A 176 5.39 4.76 16.59
N ILE A 177 4.82 5.89 17.05
CA ILE A 177 4.60 7.04 16.19
C ILE A 177 5.89 7.64 15.62
N ASP A 178 7.01 7.56 16.34
CA ASP A 178 8.29 8.10 15.88
C ASP A 178 8.89 7.24 14.76
N VAL A 179 8.80 5.91 14.90
CA VAL A 179 9.16 4.96 13.84
C VAL A 179 8.32 5.19 12.59
N TRP A 180 7.00 5.33 12.73
CA TRP A 180 6.14 5.61 11.57
C TRP A 180 6.45 6.96 10.90
N LYS A 181 6.82 7.98 11.66
CA LYS A 181 7.25 9.26 11.08
C LYS A 181 8.51 9.12 10.25
N GLU A 182 9.47 8.30 10.69
CA GLU A 182 10.68 8.00 9.93
C GLU A 182 10.36 7.20 8.67
N ILE A 183 9.47 6.20 8.76
CA ILE A 183 8.99 5.43 7.60
C ILE A 183 8.33 6.36 6.57
N VAL A 184 7.43 7.24 7.01
CA VAL A 184 6.75 8.20 6.12
C VAL A 184 7.74 9.18 5.51
N ASP A 185 8.69 9.71 6.28
CA ASP A 185 9.74 10.60 5.76
C ASP A 185 10.58 9.91 4.66
N VAL A 186 11.02 8.67 4.90
CA VAL A 186 11.75 7.88 3.88
C VAL A 186 10.87 7.57 2.67
N PHE A 187 9.60 7.22 2.86
CA PHE A 187 8.64 7.02 1.76
C PHE A 187 8.54 8.28 0.89
N LEU A 188 8.40 9.46 1.48
CA LEU A 188 8.30 10.72 0.74
C LEU A 188 9.60 11.07 0.01
N MET A 189 10.75 10.74 0.59
CA MET A 189 12.03 10.86 -0.12
C MET A 189 12.09 9.90 -1.32
N ARG A 190 11.56 8.67 -1.21
CA ARG A 190 11.49 7.72 -2.33
C ARG A 190 10.52 8.16 -3.42
N ILE A 191 9.34 8.68 -3.06
CA ILE A 191 8.42 9.30 -4.01
C ILE A 191 9.08 10.46 -4.75
N SER A 192 9.79 11.32 -4.02
CA SER A 192 10.51 12.43 -4.64
C SER A 192 11.56 11.95 -5.64
N CYS A 193 12.31 10.88 -5.31
CA CYS A 193 13.22 10.23 -6.26
C CYS A 193 12.49 9.65 -7.48
N LEU A 194 11.35 8.97 -7.27
CA LEU A 194 10.54 8.38 -8.33
C LEU A 194 10.05 9.46 -9.32
N LEU A 195 9.74 10.66 -8.82
CA LEU A 195 9.36 11.81 -9.64
C LEU A 195 10.57 12.59 -10.21
N GLY A 196 11.80 12.13 -9.96
CA GLY A 196 13.03 12.78 -10.45
C GLY A 196 13.45 14.04 -9.71
N ASN A 197 12.94 14.26 -8.49
CA ASN A 197 13.23 15.45 -7.68
C ASN A 197 14.40 15.23 -6.71
N ALA A 198 15.39 16.12 -6.78
CA ALA A 198 16.57 16.17 -5.88
C ALA A 198 16.23 16.54 -4.43
N GLU A 199 15.10 17.19 -4.20
CA GLU A 199 14.60 17.63 -2.89
C GLU A 199 13.28 16.93 -2.59
N VAL A 200 12.89 16.89 -1.31
CA VAL A 200 11.59 16.33 -0.94
C VAL A 200 10.50 17.24 -1.51
N ILE A 201 9.58 16.67 -2.29
CA ILE A 201 8.47 17.40 -2.93
C ILE A 201 7.57 18.09 -1.89
N SER A 202 6.76 19.06 -2.31
CA SER A 202 5.76 19.65 -1.41
C SER A 202 4.54 18.74 -1.22
N TYR A 203 3.71 19.05 -0.23
CA TYR A 203 2.46 18.32 -0.03
C TYR A 203 1.49 18.51 -1.19
N GLU A 204 1.46 19.72 -1.76
CA GLU A 204 0.65 20.03 -2.94
C GLU A 204 1.10 19.21 -4.15
N GLN A 205 2.42 19.13 -4.39
CA GLN A 205 2.96 18.30 -5.46
C GLN A 205 2.67 16.81 -5.24
N TYR A 206 2.75 16.32 -4.00
CA TYR A 206 2.37 14.94 -3.67
C TYR A 206 0.91 14.64 -4.04
N LEU A 207 -0.01 15.54 -3.71
CA LEU A 207 -1.43 15.35 -4.05
C LEU A 207 -1.69 15.31 -5.55
N ASP A 208 -0.91 16.08 -6.32
CA ASP A 208 -1.09 16.23 -7.76
C ASP A 208 -0.39 15.12 -8.57
N GLU A 209 0.69 14.52 -8.05
CA GLU A 209 1.59 13.65 -8.83
C GLU A 209 1.86 12.27 -8.20
N ALA A 210 1.34 11.97 -7.00
CA ALA A 210 1.72 10.76 -6.26
C ALA A 210 0.54 10.02 -5.61
N ASN A 211 -0.58 9.90 -6.32
CA ASN A 211 -1.62 8.93 -5.95
C ASN A 211 -1.24 7.50 -6.43
N PRO A 212 -1.96 6.44 -6.00
CA PRO A 212 -1.59 5.06 -6.36
C PRO A 212 -1.47 4.81 -7.87
N HIS A 213 -2.29 5.49 -8.68
CA HIS A 213 -2.28 5.38 -10.14
C HIS A 213 -1.03 6.04 -10.73
N ASP A 214 -0.74 7.27 -10.34
CA ASP A 214 0.43 8.00 -10.83
C ASP A 214 1.74 7.32 -10.41
N ILE A 215 1.82 6.83 -9.17
CA ILE A 215 2.98 6.06 -8.68
C ILE A 215 3.21 4.85 -9.58
N TYR A 216 2.17 4.07 -9.87
CA TYR A 216 2.28 2.91 -10.76
C TYR A 216 2.79 3.28 -12.16
N ILE A 217 2.25 4.35 -12.76
CA ILE A 217 2.69 4.83 -14.08
C ILE A 217 4.17 5.24 -14.05
N CYS A 218 4.60 5.97 -13.02
CA CYS A 218 5.99 6.36 -12.85
C CYS A 218 6.92 5.17 -12.64
N GLU A 219 6.52 4.18 -11.83
CA GLU A 219 7.27 2.94 -11.63
C GLU A 219 7.48 2.20 -12.95
N GLN A 220 6.43 2.07 -13.78
CA GLN A 220 6.52 1.43 -15.10
C GLN A 220 7.45 2.19 -16.06
N ALA A 221 7.40 3.52 -16.03
CA ALA A 221 8.25 4.35 -16.89
C ALA A 221 9.75 4.24 -16.55
N LEU A 222 10.09 4.07 -15.26
CA LEU A 222 11.47 4.04 -14.78
C LEU A 222 12.07 2.64 -14.71
N ALA A 223 11.30 1.65 -14.28
CA ALA A 223 11.83 0.32 -13.98
C ALA A 223 12.17 -0.49 -15.23
N GLY A 224 11.49 -0.23 -16.36
CA GLY A 224 11.48 -1.15 -17.49
C GLY A 224 11.01 -2.56 -17.09
N ASN A 225 11.00 -3.52 -18.02
CA ASN A 225 10.35 -4.82 -17.80
C ASN A 225 11.03 -5.77 -16.77
N ASN A 226 12.07 -5.37 -16.04
CA ASN A 226 12.83 -6.32 -15.20
C ASN A 226 13.19 -5.84 -13.78
N LYS A 227 12.71 -4.68 -13.34
CA LYS A 227 12.94 -4.16 -12.00
C LYS A 227 11.62 -3.74 -11.36
N VAL A 228 11.64 -3.58 -10.04
CA VAL A 228 10.56 -2.92 -9.29
C VAL A 228 11.17 -1.91 -8.33
N PHE A 229 10.46 -0.80 -8.12
CA PHE A 229 10.89 0.23 -7.18
C PHE A 229 10.55 -0.20 -5.75
N ILE A 230 11.43 0.11 -4.80
CA ILE A 230 11.28 -0.36 -3.42
C ILE A 230 10.40 0.61 -2.65
N ILE A 231 9.08 0.48 -2.80
CA ILE A 231 8.10 1.31 -2.11
C ILE A 231 7.04 0.45 -1.41
N SER A 232 6.48 0.99 -0.32
CA SER A 232 5.44 0.33 0.45
C SER A 232 4.18 1.19 0.44
N ALA A 233 3.04 0.58 0.15
CA ALA A 233 1.79 1.31 0.10
C ALA A 233 1.17 1.61 1.49
N PHE A 234 1.74 1.08 2.58
CA PHE A 234 1.29 1.42 3.94
C PHE A 234 1.56 2.88 4.34
N PRO A 235 2.79 3.43 4.20
CA PRO A 235 3.02 4.86 4.43
C PRO A 235 2.28 5.76 3.44
N GLU A 236 2.08 5.32 2.20
CA GLU A 236 1.23 6.01 1.21
C GLU A 236 -0.18 6.21 1.75
N PHE A 237 -0.84 5.13 2.18
CA PHE A 237 -2.14 5.19 2.84
C PHE A 237 -2.15 6.18 4.02
N LEU A 238 -1.12 6.17 4.87
CA LEU A 238 -1.06 7.08 6.02
C LEU A 238 -1.01 8.55 5.58
N VAL A 239 -0.23 8.87 4.55
CA VAL A 239 -0.14 10.23 4.02
C VAL A 239 -1.47 10.64 3.39
N ASP A 240 -2.07 9.79 2.56
CA ASP A 240 -3.36 10.04 1.91
C ASP A 240 -4.48 10.26 2.94
N TYR A 241 -4.52 9.41 3.96
CA TYR A 241 -5.60 9.39 4.95
C TYR A 241 -5.52 10.55 5.96
N PHE A 242 -4.32 10.81 6.49
CA PHE A 242 -4.13 11.85 7.51
C PHE A 242 -3.72 13.21 6.94
N GLY A 243 -3.36 13.23 5.66
CA GLY A 243 -3.05 14.40 4.86
C GLY A 243 -1.97 15.30 5.46
N ILE A 244 -2.15 16.61 5.24
CA ILE A 244 -1.17 17.64 5.61
C ILE A 244 -0.81 17.65 7.10
N LYS A 245 -1.69 17.14 7.98
CA LYS A 245 -1.43 17.06 9.42
C LYS A 245 -0.31 16.08 9.72
N LEU A 246 -0.37 14.88 9.12
CA LEU A 246 0.70 13.89 9.27
C LEU A 246 1.96 14.38 8.58
N TRP A 247 1.82 14.83 7.33
CA TRP A 247 2.92 15.34 6.50
C TRP A 247 3.84 16.29 7.28
N ARG A 248 3.27 17.36 7.87
CA ARG A 248 4.02 18.39 8.62
C ARG A 248 4.80 17.85 9.81
N THR A 249 4.41 16.69 10.34
CA THR A 249 5.08 16.07 11.48
C THR A 249 6.11 15.01 11.08
N CYS A 250 6.05 14.53 9.83
CA CYS A 250 6.96 13.52 9.28
C CYS A 250 8.11 14.15 8.52
N VAL A 251 7.83 15.11 7.62
CA VAL A 251 8.85 15.71 6.75
C VAL A 251 9.84 16.53 7.56
N LYS A 252 11.03 15.96 7.76
CA LYS A 252 12.13 16.57 8.52
C LYS A 252 13.28 17.00 7.61
N HIS A 253 13.41 16.37 6.46
CA HIS A 253 14.51 16.59 5.53
C HIS A 253 14.01 17.32 4.28
N ALA A 254 14.57 18.51 4.00
CA ALA A 254 14.26 19.26 2.78
C ALA A 254 15.06 18.76 1.57
N LYS A 255 16.26 18.20 1.81
CA LYS A 255 17.14 17.71 0.75
C LYS A 255 17.15 16.20 0.70
N ASN A 256 16.83 15.66 -0.47
CA ASN A 256 17.09 14.27 -0.76
C ASN A 256 18.61 14.14 -1.01
N GLN A 257 19.25 13.12 -0.47
CA GLN A 257 20.70 12.94 -0.63
C GLN A 257 21.04 12.38 -2.02
N LEU A 258 20.31 12.74 -3.07
CA LEU A 258 20.43 12.16 -4.42
C LEU A 258 21.86 12.27 -4.98
N ASP A 259 22.48 13.45 -4.85
CA ASP A 259 23.87 13.68 -5.29
C ASP A 259 24.92 12.92 -4.45
N ILE A 260 24.57 12.52 -3.23
CA ILE A 260 25.46 11.85 -2.28
C ILE A 260 25.29 10.32 -2.36
N CYS A 261 24.06 9.87 -2.57
CA CYS A 261 23.71 8.45 -2.65
C CYS A 261 23.94 7.86 -4.04
N ASN A 262 24.14 8.66 -5.09
CA ASN A 262 24.20 8.18 -6.49
C ASN A 262 22.96 7.38 -6.90
N CYS A 263 21.77 7.69 -6.38
CA CYS A 263 20.56 7.03 -6.84
C CYS A 263 20.27 7.51 -8.27
N LYS A 264 20.39 6.60 -9.24
CA LYS A 264 20.11 6.83 -10.66
C LYS A 264 18.97 5.94 -11.12
#